data_AF-A0A7W0QGL6-F1
#
_entry.id   AF-A0A7W0QGL6-F1
#
_cell.length_a   1.000
_cell.length_b   1.000
_cell.length_c   1.000
_cell.angle_alpha   90.00
_cell.angle_beta   90.00
_cell.angle_gamma   90.00
#
_symmetry.space_group_name_H-M   'P 1'
#
loop_
_entity.id
_entity.type
_entity.pdbx_description
1 polymer ?
#
loop_
_entity_poly.entity_id
_entity_poly.type
_entity_poly.pdbx_seq_one_letter_code
_entity_poly.pdbx_strand_id
1 'polypeptide(L)' 'MTSTAVDLVTRAVKAAIAAAGPGLYAVACSGGADSIALADAAIDVAGGSHVVVIAIDHGLA' A
#
# COMPACT_ATOMS: atom_id res chain seq x y z
N MET A 1 0.64 -4.82 24.75
CA MET A 1 0.36 -3.68 23.85
C MET A 1 -0.37 -4.23 22.64
N THR A 2 -1.62 -3.85 22.44
CA THR A 2 -2.39 -4.18 21.24
C THR A 2 -1.82 -3.39 20.06
N SER A 3 -1.39 -4.10 19.01
CA SER A 3 -1.01 -3.47 17.73
C SER A 3 -2.23 -2.76 17.15
N THR A 4 -2.06 -1.52 16.65
CA THR A 4 -3.13 -0.87 15.90
C THR A 4 -3.29 -1.53 14.53
N ALA A 5 -4.44 -1.34 13.88
CA ALA A 5 -4.66 -1.84 12.52
C ALA A 5 -3.63 -1.27 11.52
N VAL A 6 -3.25 0.00 11.70
CA VAL A 6 -2.21 0.67 10.89
C VAL A 6 -0.87 -0.04 11.05
N ASP A 7 -0.45 -0.33 12.29
CA ASP A 7 0.82 -1.03 12.56
C ASP A 7 0.91 -2.40 11.87
N LEU A 8 -0.21 -3.12 11.79
CA LEU A 8 -0.28 -4.42 11.13
C LEU A 8 -0.09 -4.30 9.62
N VAL A 9 -0.74 -3.32 8.99
CA VAL A 9 -0.62 -3.06 7.54
C VAL A 9 0.80 -2.64 7.19
N THR A 10 1.37 -1.67 7.92
CA THR A 10 2.75 -1.21 7.70
C THR A 10 3.75 -2.37 7.83
N ARG A 11 3.58 -3.24 8.83
CA ARG A 11 4.43 -4.43 8.98
C ARG A 11 4.29 -5.41 7.81
N ALA A 12 3.06 -5.66 7.34
CA ALA A 12 2.81 -6.53 6.21
C ALA A 12 3.45 -5.98 4.92
N VAL A 13 3.29 -4.68 4.67
CA VAL A 13 3.89 -3.97 3.54
C VAL A 13 5.41 -4.04 3.59
N LYS A 14 6.02 -3.80 4.76
CA LYS A 14 7.48 -3.92 4.95
C LYS A 14 7.99 -5.32 4.66
N ALA A 15 7.27 -6.35 5.08
CA ALA A 15 7.62 -7.73 4.78
C ALA A 15 7.52 -8.03 3.27
N ALA A 16 6.47 -7.55 2.60
CA ALA A 16 6.27 -7.73 1.18
C ALA A 16 7.37 -7.03 0.34
N ILE A 17 7.70 -5.78 0.66
CA ILE A 17 8.76 -5.02 0.01
C ILE A 17 10.12 -5.69 0.22
N ALA A 18 10.41 -6.14 1.45
CA ALA A 18 11.65 -6.85 1.74
C ALA A 18 11.80 -8.15 0.92
N ALA A 19 10.69 -8.87 0.69
CA ALA A 19 10.69 -10.08 -0.12
C ALA A 19 10.85 -9.79 -1.63
N ALA A 20 10.26 -8.70 -2.12
CA ALA A 20 10.36 -8.30 -3.52
C ALA A 20 11.74 -7.74 -3.89
N GLY A 21 12.43 -7.11 -2.92
CA GLY A 21 13.67 -6.37 -3.16
C GLY A 21 13.42 -4.97 -3.74
N PRO A 22 14.47 -4.13 -3.86
CA PRO A 22 14.34 -2.72 -4.26
C PRO A 22 13.72 -2.54 -5.65
N GLY A 23 12.83 -1.56 -5.82
CA GLY A 23 12.23 -1.30 -7.12
C GLY A 23 11.15 -0.22 -7.09
N LEU A 24 10.27 -0.30 -8.10
CA LEU A 24 9.05 0.49 -8.22
C LEU A 24 7.86 -0.43 -7.97
N TYR A 25 7.00 -0.06 -7.04
CA TYR A 25 5.83 -0.85 -6.65
C TYR A 25 4.56 -0.21 -7.19
N ALA A 26 3.59 -1.03 -7.60
CA ALA A 26 2.27 -0.56 -7.99
C ALA A 26 1.24 -0.99 -6.93
N VAL A 27 0.38 -0.07 -6.51
CA VAL A 27 -0.77 -0.34 -5.65
C VAL A 27 -2.04 -0.05 -6.44
N ALA A 28 -2.84 -1.09 -6.66
CA ALA A 28 -4.15 -0.95 -7.29
C ALA A 28 -5.17 -0.46 -6.24
N CYS A 29 -5.80 0.68 -6.51
CA CYS A 29 -6.77 1.31 -5.63
C CYS A 29 -8.15 1.34 -6.28
N SER A 30 -9.13 0.69 -5.64
CA SER A 30 -10.53 0.72 -6.05
C SER A 30 -11.29 1.95 -5.53
N GLY A 31 -10.65 2.77 -4.68
CA GLY A 31 -11.29 3.87 -3.96
C GLY A 31 -11.83 3.48 -2.58
N GLY A 32 -11.82 2.19 -2.24
CA GLY A 32 -12.17 1.71 -0.90
C GLY A 32 -11.09 2.04 0.14
N ALA A 33 -11.50 2.21 1.40
CA ALA A 33 -10.63 2.59 2.52
C ALA A 33 -9.42 1.64 2.68
N ASP A 34 -9.61 0.33 2.50
CA ASP A 34 -8.54 -0.66 2.61
C ASP A 34 -7.44 -0.43 1.56
N SER A 35 -7.84 -0.13 0.33
CA SER A 35 -6.90 0.09 -0.77
C SER A 35 -6.15 1.42 -0.62
N ILE A 36 -6.78 2.42 -0.01
CA ILE A 36 -6.16 3.71 0.31
C ILE A 36 -5.17 3.55 1.47
N ALA A 37 -5.56 2.84 2.52
CA ALA A 37 -4.68 2.55 3.66
C ALA A 37 -3.45 1.72 3.25
N LEU A 38 -3.62 0.77 2.32
CA LEU A 38 -2.51 0.03 1.75
C LEU A 38 -1.56 0.93 0.94
N ALA A 39 -2.11 1.86 0.13
CA ALA A 39 -1.31 2.81 -0.64
C ALA A 39 -0.52 3.76 0.26
N ASP A 40 -1.15 4.28 1.31
CA ASP A 40 -0.51 5.13 2.32
C ASP A 40 0.65 4.41 3.01
N ALA A 41 0.41 3.19 3.50
CA ALA A 41 1.46 2.37 4.12
C ALA A 41 2.59 2.02 3.13
N ALA A 42 2.29 1.78 1.85
CA ALA A 42 3.31 1.54 0.83
C ALA A 42 4.19 2.78 0.60
N ILE A 43 3.59 3.98 0.55
CA ILE A 43 4.30 5.25 0.42
C ILE A 43 5.20 5.50 1.62
N ASP A 44 4.71 5.24 2.84
CA ASP A 44 5.47 5.40 4.08
C ASP A 44 6.70 4.46 4.12
N VAL A 45 6.52 3.21 3.69
CA VAL A 45 7.58 2.19 3.77
C VAL A 45 8.59 2.27 2.61
N ALA A 46 8.13 2.45 1.37
CA ALA A 46 9.00 2.46 0.18
C ALA A 46 9.50 3.87 -0.19
N GLY A 47 8.83 4.91 0.30
CA GLY A 47 8.98 6.28 -0.17
C GLY A 47 8.11 6.56 -1.41
N GLY A 48 7.53 7.76 -1.46
CA GLY A 48 6.58 8.14 -2.52
C GLY A 48 7.14 8.10 -3.96
N SER A 49 8.46 8.22 -4.15
CA SER A 49 9.11 8.09 -5.46
C SER A 49 9.17 6.64 -5.97
N HIS A 50 8.85 5.66 -5.11
CA HIS A 50 8.91 4.23 -5.41
C HIS A 50 7.53 3.57 -5.46
N VAL A 51 6.45 4.35 -5.39
CA VAL A 51 5.08 3.82 -5.40
C VAL A 51 4.26 4.51 -6.50
N VAL A 52 3.67 3.69 -7.36
CA VAL A 52 2.68 4.11 -8.36
C VAL A 52 1.31 3.68 -7.86
N VAL A 53 0.45 4.66 -7.56
CA VAL A 53 -0.95 4.39 -7.19
C VAL A 53 -1.78 4.34 -8.47
N ILE A 54 -2.42 3.20 -8.72
CA ILE A 54 -3.22 2.97 -9.92
C ILE A 54 -4.69 2.94 -9.51
N ALA A 55 -5.42 4.00 -9.86
CA ALA A 55 -6.87 4.00 -9.72
C ALA A 55 -7.48 2.99 -10.69
N ILE A 56 -8.28 2.06 -10.18
CA ILE A 56 -9.03 1.09 -10.98
C ILE A 56 -10.49 1.54 -11.02
N ASP A 57 -10.87 2.13 -12.14
CA ASP A 57 -12.27 2.46 -12.42
C ASP A 57 -12.98 1.22 -12.99
N HIS A 58 -14.02 0.77 -12.29
CA HIS A 58 -14.85 -0.37 -12.71
C HIS A 58 -16.10 0.07 -13.49
N GLY A 59 -16.30 1.37 -13.72
CA GLY A 59 -17.49 1.92 -14.38
C GLY A 59 -18.77 1.78 -13.55
N LEU A 60 -18.64 1.61 -12.23
CA LEU A 60 -19.76 1.52 -11.31
C LEU A 60 -20.23 2.94 -10.95
N ALA A 61 -21.42 3.31 -11.44
CA ALA A 61 -22.11 4.55 -11.14
C ALA A 61 -23.01 4.43 -9.89
#